data_AF-A0A084H226-F1
#
_entry.id   AF-A0A084H226-F1
#
_cell.length_a   1.000
_cell.length_b   1.000
_cell.length_c   1.000
_cell.angle_alpha   90.00
_cell.angle_beta   90.00
_cell.angle_gamma   90.00
#
_symmetry.space_group_name_H-M   'P 1'
#
loop_
_entity.id
_entity.type
_entity.pdbx_description
1 polymer ?
#
loop_
_entity_poly.entity_id
_entity_poly.type
_entity_poly.pdbx_seq_one_letter_code
_entity_poly.pdbx_strand_id
1 'polypeptide(L)'
;MLKGLLFFAGVILIGTLSESLLRKKLEIPKSKGFIYRGVSSAHRWTERILLLIYIICLMIFDFSIGLFLAFIIPFFAFRTFMEWKYEKERKEYLITLHFVTVFPLLIAGGYLVNIL
;
A
#
# COMPACT_ATOMS: atom_id res chain seq x y z
N MET A 1 11.90 17.62 -12.22
CA MET A 1 12.53 17.08 -10.98
C MET A 1 11.96 17.69 -9.71
N LEU A 2 12.06 19.00 -9.45
CA LEU A 2 11.53 19.61 -8.20
C LEU A 2 10.02 19.40 -7.97
N LYS A 3 9.20 19.57 -9.01
CA LYS A 3 7.73 19.37 -8.93
C LYS A 3 7.36 17.94 -8.50
N GLY A 4 8.01 16.94 -9.09
CA GLY A 4 7.82 15.54 -8.71
C GLY A 4 8.25 15.27 -7.26
N LEU A 5 9.38 15.83 -6.81
CA LEU A 5 9.84 15.68 -5.43
C LEU A 5 8.83 16.27 -4.42
N LEU A 6 8.33 17.48 -4.69
CA LEU A 6 7.30 18.14 -3.88
C LEU A 6 6.00 17.33 -3.87
N PHE A 7 5.62 16.75 -5.01
CA PHE A 7 4.48 15.87 -5.12
C PHE A 7 4.61 14.63 -4.24
N PHE A 8 5.74 13.90 -4.33
CA PHE A 8 5.99 12.74 -3.47
C PHE A 8 5.99 13.10 -1.99
N ALA A 9 6.61 14.21 -1.60
CA ALA A 9 6.58 14.71 -0.22
C ALA A 9 5.14 15.01 0.23
N GLY A 10 4.33 15.61 -0.63
CA GLY A 10 2.90 15.86 -0.39
C GLY A 10 2.09 14.57 -0.21
N VAL A 11 2.31 13.57 -1.08
CA VAL A 11 1.64 12.25 -0.97
C VAL A 11 1.99 11.57 0.35
N ILE A 12 3.25 11.59 0.78
CA ILE A 12 3.68 11.02 2.07
C ILE A 12 3.03 11.78 3.24
N LEU A 13 2.98 13.10 3.18
CA LEU A 13 2.34 13.92 4.21
C LEU A 13 0.84 13.64 4.31
N ILE A 14 0.12 13.61 3.17
CA ILE A 14 -1.31 13.32 3.13
C ILE A 14 -1.59 11.88 3.60
N GLY A 15 -0.78 10.92 3.18
CA GLY A 15 -0.88 9.52 3.60
C GLY A 15 -0.76 9.37 5.12
N THR A 16 0.28 9.96 5.72
CA THR A 16 0.51 9.88 7.17
C THR A 16 -0.55 10.62 7.99
N LEU A 17 -1.00 11.80 7.54
CA LEU A 17 -2.07 12.55 8.21
C LEU A 17 -3.41 11.80 8.12
N SER A 18 -3.77 11.29 6.94
CA SER A 18 -5.03 10.56 6.74
C SER A 18 -5.07 9.26 7.54
N GLU A 19 -3.97 8.51 7.62
CA GLU A 19 -3.85 7.34 8.48
C GLU A 19 -4.05 7.71 9.96
N SER A 20 -3.38 8.76 10.44
CA SER A 20 -3.50 9.22 11.84
C SER A 20 -4.94 9.59 12.21
N LEU A 21 -5.61 10.34 11.33
CA LEU A 21 -7.03 10.71 11.49
C LEU A 21 -7.93 9.48 11.49
N LEU A 22 -7.70 8.53 10.58
CA LEU A 22 -8.48 7.31 10.48
C LEU A 22 -8.33 6.42 11.71
N ARG A 23 -7.09 6.24 12.19
CA ARG A 23 -6.80 5.51 13.42
C ARG A 23 -7.48 6.14 14.63
N LYS A 24 -7.43 7.47 14.76
CA LYS A 24 -8.10 8.19 15.85
C LYS A 24 -9.63 8.06 15.76
N LYS A 25 -10.21 8.17 14.57
CA LYS A 25 -11.67 8.10 14.36
C LYS A 25 -12.24 6.69 14.60
N LEU A 26 -11.46 5.66 14.30
CA LEU A 26 -11.90 4.25 14.39
C LEU A 26 -11.36 3.53 15.63
N GLU A 27 -10.66 4.25 16.51
CA GLU A 27 -10.04 3.73 17.73
C GLU A 27 -9.12 2.52 17.47
N ILE A 28 -8.37 2.58 16.35
CA ILE A 28 -7.49 1.49 15.92
C ILE A 28 -6.14 1.65 16.65
N PRO A 29 -5.74 0.69 17.50
CA PRO A 29 -4.45 0.76 18.17
C PRO A 29 -3.34 0.71 17.13
N LYS A 30 -2.24 1.43 17.36
CA LYS A 30 -1.05 1.30 16.50
C LYS A 30 -0.52 -0.13 16.58
N SER A 31 -0.19 -0.71 15.43
CA SER A 31 0.52 -1.99 15.38
C SER A 31 1.83 -1.91 16.18
N LYS A 32 2.17 -2.99 16.92
CA LYS A 32 3.43 -3.08 17.67
C LYS A 32 4.62 -3.22 16.71
N GLY A 33 5.13 -2.09 16.21
CA GLY A 33 6.37 -1.99 15.42
C GLY A 33 6.20 -1.26 14.09
N PHE A 34 7.30 -0.67 13.61
CA PHE A 34 7.41 0.00 12.30
C PHE A 34 7.34 -0.96 11.10
N ILE A 35 7.58 -2.25 11.32
CA ILE A 35 7.64 -3.27 10.26
C ILE A 35 6.36 -4.09 10.30
N TYR A 36 5.68 -4.17 9.17
CA TYR A 36 4.54 -5.04 8.95
C TYR A 36 4.86 -6.49 9.33
N ARG A 37 4.06 -7.09 10.23
CA ARG A 37 4.15 -8.52 10.56
C ARG A 37 2.96 -9.22 9.94
N GLY A 38 3.20 -10.03 8.91
CA GLY A 38 2.13 -10.84 8.32
C GLY A 38 1.46 -11.73 9.38
N VAL A 39 0.12 -11.75 9.35
CA VAL A 39 -0.77 -12.41 10.34
C VAL A 39 -0.52 -13.92 10.52
N SER A 40 0.09 -14.57 9.54
CA SER A 40 0.43 -15.99 9.57
C SER A 40 1.71 -16.28 8.79
N SER A 41 2.31 -17.46 8.98
CA SER A 41 3.45 -17.91 8.17
C SER A 41 3.10 -18.01 6.69
N ALA A 42 1.91 -18.52 6.38
CA ALA A 42 1.40 -18.60 5.01
C ALA A 42 1.28 -17.20 4.37
N HIS A 43 0.70 -16.23 5.08
CA HIS A 43 0.62 -14.83 4.62
C HIS A 43 2.01 -14.31 4.22
N ARG A 44 2.99 -14.44 5.12
CA ARG A 44 4.36 -13.97 4.88
C ARG A 44 5.02 -14.63 3.67
N TRP A 45 4.79 -15.94 3.48
CA TRP A 45 5.32 -16.66 2.32
C TRP A 45 4.64 -16.21 1.02
N THR A 46 3.33 -16.02 1.02
CA THR A 46 2.60 -15.54 -0.16
C THR A 46 3.08 -14.15 -0.57
N GLU A 47 3.26 -13.21 0.37
CA GLU A 47 3.78 -11.88 0.05
C GLU A 47 5.19 -11.92 -0.54
N ARG A 48 6.06 -12.80 -0.01
CA ARG A 48 7.42 -12.99 -0.55
C ARG A 48 7.39 -13.54 -1.97
N ILE A 49 6.53 -14.52 -2.24
CA ILE A 49 6.37 -15.10 -3.57
C ILE A 49 5.84 -14.05 -4.55
N LEU A 50 4.81 -13.29 -4.17
CA LEU A 50 4.27 -12.20 -4.99
C LEU A 50 5.35 -11.16 -5.31
N LEU A 51 6.14 -10.77 -4.32
CA LEU A 51 7.24 -9.81 -4.50
C LEU A 51 8.35 -10.38 -5.41
N LEU A 52 8.68 -11.66 -5.29
CA LEU A 52 9.64 -12.32 -6.19
C LEU A 52 9.13 -12.34 -7.63
N ILE A 53 7.85 -12.67 -7.85
CA ILE A 53 7.21 -12.63 -9.17
C ILE A 53 7.30 -11.23 -9.77
N TYR A 54 7.03 -10.19 -8.98
CA TYR A 54 7.13 -8.81 -9.44
C TYR A 54 8.55 -8.42 -9.86
N ILE A 55 9.57 -8.82 -9.09
CA ILE A 55 10.97 -8.59 -9.45
C ILE A 55 11.30 -9.29 -10.78
N ILE A 56 10.86 -10.53 -10.97
CA ILE A 56 11.05 -11.26 -12.24
C ILE A 56 10.37 -10.53 -13.39
N CYS A 57 9.14 -10.02 -13.20
CA CYS A 57 8.46 -9.21 -14.22
C CYS A 57 9.27 -7.96 -14.59
N LEU A 58 9.88 -7.27 -13.63
CA LEU A 58 10.73 -6.10 -13.91
C LEU A 58 12.04 -6.45 -14.63
N MET A 59 12.49 -7.71 -14.59
CA MET A 59 13.65 -8.16 -15.38
C MET A 59 13.30 -8.45 -16.83
N ILE A 60 12.02 -8.70 -17.14
CA ILE A 60 11.53 -9.09 -18.46
C ILE A 60 10.86 -7.91 -19.18
N PHE A 61 10.14 -7.09 -18.43
CA PHE A 61 9.34 -5.98 -18.93
C PHE A 61 9.89 -4.65 -18.41
N ASP A 62 9.82 -3.61 -19.25
CA ASP A 62 10.11 -2.26 -18.83
C ASP A 62 9.13 -1.80 -17.74
N PHE A 63 9.64 -1.00 -16.80
CA PHE A 63 8.81 -0.39 -15.78
C PHE A 63 7.73 0.48 -16.44
N SER A 64 6.48 0.19 -16.12
CA SER A 64 5.34 1.03 -16.48
C SER A 64 4.44 1.21 -15.27
N ILE A 65 3.73 2.34 -15.23
CA ILE A 65 2.73 2.58 -14.18
C ILE A 65 1.65 1.49 -14.17
N GLY A 66 1.31 0.95 -15.35
CA GLY A 66 0.37 -0.16 -15.47
C GLY A 66 0.89 -1.44 -14.80
N LEU A 67 2.15 -1.81 -15.03
CA LEU A 67 2.78 -2.98 -14.38
C LEU A 67 2.86 -2.79 -12.86
N PHE A 68 3.22 -1.58 -12.40
CA PHE A 68 3.25 -1.24 -10.98
C PHE A 68 1.88 -1.37 -10.33
N LEU A 69 0.84 -0.80 -10.96
CA LEU A 69 -0.54 -0.88 -10.46
C LEU A 69 -1.08 -2.31 -10.47
N ALA A 70 -0.77 -3.09 -11.52
CA ALA A 70 -1.13 -4.49 -11.65
C ALA A 70 -0.51 -5.37 -10.55
N PHE A 71 0.62 -4.96 -9.96
CA PHE A 71 1.20 -5.64 -8.80
C PHE A 71 0.66 -5.10 -7.48
N ILE A 72 0.65 -3.78 -7.29
CA ILE A 72 0.36 -3.18 -5.98
C ILE A 72 -1.09 -3.40 -5.54
N ILE A 73 -2.04 -3.35 -6.48
CA ILE A 73 -3.46 -3.50 -6.16
C ILE A 73 -3.75 -4.93 -5.66
N PRO A 74 -3.40 -6.02 -6.36
CA PRO A 74 -3.61 -7.37 -5.85
C PRO A 74 -2.81 -7.66 -4.58
N PHE A 75 -1.56 -7.18 -4.50
CA PHE A 75 -0.71 -7.40 -3.33
C PHE A 75 -1.35 -6.87 -2.04
N PHE A 76 -1.76 -5.61 -2.06
CA PHE A 76 -2.38 -5.01 -0.88
C PHE A 76 -3.83 -5.46 -0.67
N ALA A 77 -4.59 -5.79 -1.73
CA ALA A 77 -5.92 -6.40 -1.58
C ALA A 77 -5.83 -7.77 -0.88
N PHE A 78 -4.85 -8.60 -1.24
CA PHE A 78 -4.56 -9.85 -0.54
C PHE A 78 -4.21 -9.60 0.93
N ARG A 79 -3.34 -8.62 1.21
CA ARG A 79 -3.00 -8.21 2.57
C ARG A 79 -4.23 -7.81 3.39
N THR A 80 -5.07 -6.93 2.85
CA THR A 80 -6.35 -6.53 3.46
C THR A 80 -7.23 -7.74 3.76
N PHE A 81 -7.36 -8.66 2.81
CA PHE A 81 -8.16 -9.88 2.99
C PHE A 81 -7.61 -10.76 4.12
N MET A 82 -6.30 -10.96 4.17
CA MET A 82 -5.66 -11.76 5.21
C MET A 82 -5.80 -11.11 6.60
N GLU A 83 -5.63 -9.80 6.71
CA GLU A 83 -5.85 -9.07 7.96
C GLU A 83 -7.30 -9.15 8.42
N TRP A 84 -8.26 -8.98 7.51
CA TRP A 84 -9.68 -9.10 7.80
C TRP A 84 -10.07 -10.52 8.23
N LYS A 85 -9.47 -11.55 7.62
CA LYS A 85 -9.77 -12.96 7.90
C LYS A 85 -9.16 -13.45 9.21
N TYR A 86 -7.91 -13.09 9.52
CA TYR A 86 -7.15 -13.66 10.64
C TYR A 86 -7.05 -12.73 11.86
N GLU A 87 -7.07 -11.41 11.69
CA GLU A 87 -6.94 -10.44 12.79
C GLU A 87 -8.00 -9.34 12.70
N LYS A 88 -9.26 -9.73 12.43
CA LYS A 88 -10.38 -8.79 12.26
C LYS A 88 -10.54 -7.79 13.39
N GLU A 89 -10.32 -8.23 14.63
CA GLU A 89 -10.47 -7.41 15.84
C GLU A 89 -9.48 -6.24 15.90
N ARG A 90 -8.29 -6.39 15.32
CA ARG A 90 -7.29 -5.32 15.25
C ARG A 90 -7.70 -4.20 14.30
N LYS A 91 -8.61 -4.46 13.37
CA LYS A 91 -9.08 -3.51 12.35
C LYS A 91 -7.99 -2.92 11.45
N GLU A 92 -6.77 -3.44 11.46
CA GLU A 92 -5.67 -2.98 10.59
C GLU A 92 -6.01 -3.12 9.09
N TYR A 93 -6.88 -4.07 8.74
CA TYR A 93 -7.40 -4.21 7.38
C TYR A 93 -8.06 -2.92 6.85
N LEU A 94 -8.65 -2.09 7.73
CA LEU A 94 -9.23 -0.79 7.34
C LEU A 94 -8.14 0.23 6.98
N ILE A 95 -7.01 0.17 7.68
CA ILE A 95 -5.85 1.01 7.37
C ILE A 95 -5.23 0.55 6.06
N THR A 96 -4.97 -0.75 5.89
CA THR A 96 -4.43 -1.31 4.65
C THR A 96 -5.36 -1.03 3.45
N LEU A 97 -6.68 -1.13 3.64
CA LEU A 97 -7.65 -0.79 2.59
C LEU A 97 -7.62 0.70 2.22
N HIS A 98 -7.46 1.58 3.20
CA HIS A 98 -7.25 3.01 2.96
C HIS A 98 -5.98 3.25 2.14
N PHE A 99 -4.89 2.53 2.42
CA PHE A 99 -3.68 2.59 1.61
C PHE A 99 -3.88 2.09 0.16
N VAL A 100 -4.58 0.96 -0.03
CA VAL A 100 -4.93 0.41 -1.37
C VAL A 100 -5.68 1.41 -2.23
N THR A 101 -6.51 2.25 -1.63
CA THR A 101 -7.39 3.16 -2.36
C THR A 101 -6.73 4.52 -2.56
N VAL A 102 -6.21 5.12 -1.50
CA VAL A 102 -5.69 6.50 -1.53
C VAL A 102 -4.38 6.61 -2.31
N PHE A 103 -3.43 5.69 -2.14
CA PHE A 103 -2.13 5.80 -2.79
C PHE A 103 -2.23 5.70 -4.32
N PRO A 104 -2.89 4.67 -4.90
CA PRO A 104 -3.05 4.60 -6.35
C PRO A 104 -3.83 5.78 -6.93
N LEU A 105 -4.86 6.28 -6.24
CA LEU A 105 -5.62 7.46 -6.68
C LEU A 105 -4.75 8.72 -6.72
N LEU A 106 -3.91 8.93 -5.70
CA LEU A 106 -3.00 10.08 -5.68
C LEU A 106 -1.98 9.98 -6.82
N ILE A 107 -1.36 8.82 -7.03
CA ILE A 107 -0.38 8.61 -8.11
C ILE A 107 -1.03 8.80 -9.50
N ALA A 108 -2.22 8.21 -9.71
CA ALA A 108 -2.97 8.39 -10.96
C ALA A 108 -3.32 9.87 -11.18
N GLY A 109 -3.77 10.57 -10.14
CA GLY A 109 -4.03 12.01 -10.18
C GLY A 109 -2.80 12.81 -10.58
N GLY A 110 -1.63 12.54 -9.99
CA GLY A 110 -0.36 13.18 -10.32
C GLY A 110 0.06 13.00 -11.78
N TYR A 111 -0.19 11.82 -12.34
CA TYR A 111 0.02 11.53 -13.76
C TYR A 111 -0.94 12.32 -14.65
N LEU A 112 -2.23 12.36 -14.31
CA LEU A 112 -3.25 13.10 -15.07
C LEU A 112 -2.99 14.61 -15.15
N VAL A 113 -2.39 15.20 -14.11
CA VAL A 113 -2.03 16.63 -14.09
C VAL A 113 -0.61 16.91 -14.60
N ASN A 114 0.05 15.92 -15.23
CA ASN A 114 1.41 16.01 -15.79
C ASN A 114 2.48 16.48 -14.79
N ILE A 115 2.34 16.07 -13.52
CA ILE A 115 3.35 16.31 -12.48
C ILE A 115 4.37 15.16 -12.42
N LEU A 116 3.93 13.95 -12.74
CA LEU A 116 4.71 12.70 -12.79
C LEU A 116 5.01 12.27 -14.21
#